data_AF-J9FXX7-F1
#
_entry.id   AF-J9FXX7-F1
#
_cell.length_a   1.000
_cell.length_b   1.000
_cell.length_c   1.000
_cell.angle_alpha   90.00
_cell.angle_beta   90.00
_cell.angle_gamma   90.00
#
_symmetry.space_group_name_H-M   'P 1'
#
loop_
_entity.id
_entity.type
_entity.pdbx_description
1 polymer ?
#
loop_
_entity_poly.entity_id
_entity_poly.type
_entity_poly.pdbx_seq_one_letter_code
_entity_poly.pdbx_strand_id
1 'polypeptide(L)'
;MLTAEDQGELRPTLKQIEDEFGIPVMDVLQYRMETKLLKHKCTENSVVYTSFYDTPTLEQDYANFTNNRKIALRRFFKKRGYLHRPFHDLVCHYAIDSDAVIVMLPMQDVIGLKDFGRINDPTDPHGDNWTWKLKDFKVFPAELDKIHEWLQDAGRLGDGAPRKQAAEDENSDSEDEE
;
A
#
# COMPACT_ATOMS: atom_id res chain seq x y z
N MET A 1 -0.82 8.28 -16.37
CA MET A 1 -1.59 7.44 -15.44
C MET A 1 -2.35 8.37 -14.52
N LEU A 2 -3.67 8.36 -14.61
CA LEU A 2 -4.54 8.99 -13.62
C LEU A 2 -4.82 7.91 -12.56
N THR A 3 -4.84 8.27 -11.29
CA THR A 3 -5.26 7.39 -10.19
C THR A 3 -6.44 8.06 -9.50
N ALA A 4 -7.55 7.34 -9.32
CA ALA A 4 -8.71 7.89 -8.63
C ALA A 4 -8.45 7.90 -7.11
N GLU A 5 -8.48 9.09 -6.51
CA GLU A 5 -8.39 9.26 -5.06
C GLU A 5 -9.81 9.19 -4.46
N ASP A 6 -10.31 7.97 -4.20
CA ASP A 6 -11.63 7.80 -3.58
C ASP A 6 -11.51 7.77 -2.05
N GLN A 7 -11.71 8.92 -1.40
CA GLN A 7 -11.70 9.07 0.07
C GLN A 7 -13.10 9.09 0.71
N GLY A 8 -14.19 8.71 0.01
CA GLY A 8 -15.52 8.65 0.64
C GLY A 8 -16.70 8.27 -0.27
N GLU A 9 -17.69 7.59 0.33
CA GLU A 9 -18.90 7.00 -0.29
C GLU A 9 -18.80 6.72 -1.79
N LEU A 10 -18.40 5.48 -2.12
CA LEU A 10 -18.44 4.86 -3.45
C LEU A 10 -19.73 5.26 -4.19
N ARG A 11 -19.67 6.30 -4.99
CA ARG A 11 -20.75 6.63 -5.91
C ARG A 11 -20.70 5.57 -7.00
N PRO A 12 -21.80 4.85 -7.30
CA PRO A 12 -21.83 3.84 -8.35
C PRO A 12 -21.29 4.35 -9.70
N THR A 13 -21.43 5.65 -9.95
CA THR A 13 -20.94 6.34 -11.14
C THR A 13 -19.41 6.40 -11.24
N LEU A 14 -18.69 6.49 -10.11
CA LEU A 14 -17.22 6.56 -10.13
C LEU A 14 -16.61 5.21 -10.49
N LYS A 15 -17.14 4.13 -9.89
CA LYS A 15 -16.72 2.76 -10.20
C LYS A 15 -16.96 2.39 -11.66
N GLN A 16 -18.07 2.84 -12.24
CA GLN A 16 -18.35 2.67 -13.67
C GLN A 16 -17.32 3.38 -14.56
N ILE A 17 -16.87 4.58 -14.17
CA ILE A 17 -15.82 5.32 -14.89
C ILE A 17 -14.45 4.63 -14.71
N GLU A 18 -14.14 4.12 -13.52
CA GLU A 18 -12.89 3.38 -13.28
C GLU A 18 -12.81 2.12 -14.15
N ASP A 19 -13.90 1.36 -14.19
CA ASP A 19 -14.03 0.13 -15.00
C ASP A 19 -14.00 0.47 -16.51
N GLU A 20 -14.68 1.53 -16.95
CA GLU A 20 -14.74 1.93 -18.37
C GLU A 20 -13.40 2.46 -18.92
N PHE A 21 -12.62 3.18 -18.10
CA PHE A 21 -11.35 3.77 -18.51
C PHE A 21 -10.12 3.00 -18.01
N GLY A 22 -10.31 1.85 -17.35
CA GLY A 22 -9.23 1.02 -16.81
C GLY A 22 -8.35 1.73 -15.77
N ILE A 23 -8.90 2.71 -15.06
CA ILE A 23 -8.15 3.54 -14.11
C ILE A 23 -7.85 2.72 -12.84
N PRO A 24 -6.58 2.59 -12.43
CA PRO A 24 -6.25 1.86 -11.21
C PRO A 24 -6.87 2.51 -9.97
N VAL A 25 -7.49 1.67 -9.14
CA VAL A 25 -8.11 2.07 -7.86
C VAL A 25 -7.03 2.30 -6.80
N MET A 26 -7.19 3.32 -5.96
CA MET A 26 -6.31 3.53 -4.81
C MET A 26 -6.71 2.63 -3.62
N ASP A 27 -5.78 1.83 -3.09
CA ASP A 27 -5.97 1.04 -1.86
C ASP A 27 -4.93 1.46 -0.79
N VAL A 28 -5.39 2.13 0.26
CA VAL A 28 -4.53 2.52 1.39
C VAL A 28 -4.65 1.48 2.50
N LEU A 29 -3.60 0.67 2.68
CA LEU A 29 -3.59 -0.44 3.64
C LEU A 29 -3.88 0.02 5.07
N GLN A 30 -3.41 1.20 5.47
CA GLN A 30 -3.60 1.77 6.79
C GLN A 30 -5.08 1.87 7.19
N TYR A 31 -5.96 2.23 6.26
CA TYR A 31 -7.41 2.34 6.51
C TYR A 31 -8.08 0.99 6.78
N ARG A 32 -7.45 -0.10 6.38
CA ARG A 32 -7.95 -1.46 6.56
C ARG A 32 -7.07 -2.31 7.48
N MET A 33 -6.33 -1.69 8.41
CA MET A 33 -5.48 -2.36 9.43
C MET A 33 -6.28 -3.10 10.51
N GLU A 34 -7.23 -3.93 10.10
CA GLU A 34 -7.97 -4.87 10.93
C GLU A 34 -7.98 -6.24 10.26
N THR A 35 -7.82 -7.29 11.05
CA THR A 35 -7.71 -8.66 10.52
C THR A 35 -8.88 -9.13 9.66
N LYS A 36 -10.07 -8.55 9.82
CA LYS A 36 -11.23 -8.85 8.97
C LYS A 36 -11.08 -8.19 7.60
N LEU A 37 -10.68 -6.92 7.58
CA LEU A 37 -10.54 -6.12 6.36
C LEU A 37 -9.30 -6.54 5.54
N LEU A 38 -8.18 -6.89 6.18
CA LEU A 38 -6.98 -7.41 5.49
C LEU A 38 -7.18 -8.79 4.83
N LYS A 39 -8.30 -9.49 5.08
CA LYS A 39 -8.59 -10.74 4.35
C LYS A 39 -8.98 -10.49 2.90
N HIS A 40 -9.52 -9.31 2.61
CA HIS A 40 -9.77 -8.88 1.25
C HIS A 40 -8.43 -8.56 0.59
N LYS A 41 -8.14 -9.28 -0.50
CA LYS A 41 -6.95 -9.01 -1.30
C LYS A 41 -7.09 -7.66 -2.01
N CYS A 42 -5.95 -7.04 -2.30
CA CYS A 42 -5.89 -5.94 -3.25
C CYS A 42 -6.37 -6.44 -4.61
N THR A 43 -7.07 -5.60 -5.36
CA THR A 43 -7.40 -5.89 -6.76
C THR A 43 -6.15 -5.74 -7.62
N GLU A 44 -6.06 -6.48 -8.73
CA GLU A 44 -4.89 -6.41 -9.60
C GLU A 44 -4.71 -5.01 -10.20
N ASN A 45 -5.79 -4.41 -10.71
CA ASN A 45 -5.80 -3.04 -11.20
C ASN A 45 -5.90 -2.00 -10.06
N SER A 46 -4.94 -2.01 -9.13
CA SER A 46 -4.86 -1.03 -8.04
C SER A 46 -3.46 -0.46 -7.84
N VAL A 47 -3.41 0.71 -7.23
CA VAL A 47 -2.22 1.30 -6.63
C VAL A 47 -2.35 1.17 -5.12
N VAL A 48 -1.51 0.32 -4.53
CA VAL A 48 -1.50 0.07 -3.09
C VAL A 48 -0.54 1.01 -2.40
N TYR A 49 -1.02 1.72 -1.38
CA TYR A 49 -0.23 2.55 -0.49
C TYR A 49 -0.16 1.92 0.90
N THR A 50 1.00 1.93 1.54
CA THR A 50 1.05 1.54 2.96
C THR A 50 0.41 2.59 3.85
N SER A 51 0.79 3.85 3.65
CA SER A 51 0.23 5.06 4.24
C SER A 51 0.23 6.20 3.21
N PHE A 52 -0.38 7.33 3.54
CA PHE A 52 -0.50 8.50 2.66
C PHE A 52 -0.01 9.77 3.38
N TYR A 53 0.18 10.89 2.66
CA TYR A 53 0.76 12.10 3.28
C TYR A 53 -0.13 12.72 4.38
N ASP A 54 -1.44 12.49 4.32
CA ASP A 54 -2.42 12.95 5.31
C ASP A 54 -2.57 12.01 6.52
N THR A 55 -1.96 10.83 6.46
CA THR A 55 -2.07 9.84 7.52
C THR A 55 -0.86 9.90 8.47
N PRO A 56 -1.01 9.44 9.72
CA PRO A 56 0.13 9.11 10.56
C PRO A 56 1.04 8.08 9.87
N THR A 57 2.33 8.06 10.23
CA THR A 57 3.21 6.95 9.83
C THR A 57 2.70 5.62 10.37
N LEU A 58 3.09 4.49 9.76
CA LEU A 58 2.64 3.18 10.22
C LEU A 58 3.00 2.89 11.68
N GLU A 59 4.19 3.31 12.12
CA GLU A 59 4.61 3.13 13.52
C GLU A 59 3.85 4.06 14.48
N GLN A 60 3.53 5.29 14.08
CA GLN A 60 2.70 6.18 14.89
C GLN A 60 1.29 5.60 15.06
N ASP A 61 0.67 5.16 13.97
CA ASP A 61 -0.69 4.61 14.00
C ASP A 61 -0.73 3.30 14.79
N TYR A 62 0.24 2.42 14.55
CA TYR A 62 0.38 1.18 15.30
C TYR A 62 0.56 1.43 16.80
N ALA A 63 1.30 2.48 17.21
CA ALA A 63 1.43 2.84 18.63
C ALA A 63 0.08 3.14 19.28
N ASN A 64 -0.84 3.75 18.54
CA ASN A 64 -2.18 4.14 18.99
C ASN A 64 -3.19 2.98 18.99
N PHE A 65 -2.88 1.83 18.37
CA PHE A 65 -3.78 0.67 18.39
C PHE A 65 -3.92 0.06 19.79
N THR A 66 -5.11 -0.50 20.04
CA THR A 66 -5.38 -1.29 21.24
C THR A 66 -4.52 -2.56 21.27
N ASN A 67 -4.21 -3.07 22.48
CA ASN A 67 -3.41 -4.30 22.62
C ASN A 67 -4.03 -5.49 21.88
N ASN A 68 -5.36 -5.63 21.92
CA ASN A 68 -6.06 -6.70 21.20
C ASN A 68 -5.88 -6.58 19.69
N ARG A 69 -5.96 -5.37 19.13
CA ARG A 69 -5.74 -5.11 17.70
C ARG A 69 -4.29 -5.42 17.31
N LYS A 70 -3.31 -4.97 18.10
CA LYS A 70 -1.88 -5.27 17.92
C LYS A 70 -1.63 -6.79 17.87
N ILE A 71 -2.13 -7.54 18.87
CA ILE A 71 -1.98 -8.99 18.93
C ILE A 71 -2.62 -9.68 17.72
N ALA A 72 -3.83 -9.26 17.34
CA ALA A 72 -4.55 -9.83 16.21
C ALA A 72 -3.80 -9.61 14.89
N LEU A 73 -3.31 -8.39 14.63
CA LEU A 73 -2.53 -8.07 13.43
C LEU A 73 -1.21 -8.84 13.38
N ARG A 74 -0.44 -8.89 14.48
CA ARG A 74 0.80 -9.67 14.51
C ARG A 74 0.54 -11.16 14.23
N ARG A 75 -0.55 -11.71 14.76
CA ARG A 75 -0.94 -13.10 14.46
C ARG A 75 -1.36 -13.28 13.01
N PHE A 76 -2.04 -12.30 12.41
CA PHE A 76 -2.43 -12.31 11.01
C PHE A 76 -1.21 -12.35 10.09
N PHE A 77 -0.23 -11.47 10.32
CA PHE A 77 1.02 -11.41 9.55
C PHE A 77 1.87 -12.66 9.74
N LYS A 78 2.06 -13.11 10.98
CA LYS A 78 2.81 -14.35 11.30
C LYS A 78 2.25 -15.58 10.60
N LYS A 79 0.92 -15.70 10.51
CA LYS A 79 0.26 -16.83 9.80
C LYS A 79 0.52 -16.83 8.28
N ARG A 80 0.97 -15.71 7.73
CA ARG A 80 1.30 -15.54 6.30
C ARG A 80 2.80 -15.53 6.03
N GLY A 81 3.63 -15.80 7.04
CA GLY A 81 5.09 -15.86 6.88
C GLY A 81 5.83 -14.54 7.14
N TYR A 82 5.13 -13.44 7.41
CA TYR A 82 5.78 -12.18 7.78
C TYR A 82 6.21 -12.20 9.25
N LEU A 83 7.52 -12.25 9.50
CA LEU A 83 8.11 -12.44 10.84
C LEU A 83 8.89 -11.22 11.34
N HIS A 84 8.80 -10.08 10.65
CA HIS A 84 9.51 -8.86 10.99
C HIS A 84 9.19 -8.34 12.40
N ARG A 85 10.21 -7.82 13.08
CA ARG A 85 10.05 -7.22 14.40
C ARG A 85 9.35 -5.86 14.32
N PRO A 86 9.77 -4.92 13.44
CA PRO A 86 9.07 -3.66 13.26
C PRO A 86 7.72 -3.85 12.58
N PHE A 87 6.74 -3.01 12.90
CA PHE A 87 5.41 -3.15 12.32
C PHE A 87 5.36 -2.64 10.89
N HIS A 88 6.05 -1.54 10.59
CA HIS A 88 6.13 -1.01 9.24
C HIS A 88 6.65 -2.05 8.24
N ASP A 89 7.70 -2.80 8.61
CA ASP A 89 8.24 -3.88 7.77
C ASP A 89 7.23 -4.98 7.44
N LEU A 90 6.40 -5.36 8.41
CA LEU A 90 5.32 -6.34 8.17
C LEU A 90 4.35 -5.83 7.10
N VAL A 91 4.01 -4.55 7.17
CA VAL A 91 3.05 -3.93 6.26
C VAL A 91 3.67 -3.65 4.89
N CYS A 92 4.90 -3.14 4.82
CA CYS A 92 5.62 -2.90 3.56
C CYS A 92 5.85 -4.21 2.81
N HIS A 93 6.32 -5.25 3.47
CA HIS A 93 6.51 -6.56 2.82
C HIS A 93 5.16 -7.12 2.33
N TYR A 94 4.11 -7.05 3.15
CA TYR A 94 2.76 -7.47 2.74
C TYR A 94 2.21 -6.65 1.56
N ALA A 95 2.51 -5.35 1.48
CA ALA A 95 2.12 -4.50 0.36
C ALA A 95 2.85 -4.90 -0.93
N ILE A 96 4.17 -5.16 -0.84
CA ILE A 96 5.00 -5.60 -1.96
C ILE A 96 4.48 -6.93 -2.53
N ASP A 97 4.06 -7.85 -1.67
CA ASP A 97 3.50 -9.15 -2.08
C ASP A 97 2.07 -9.07 -2.66
N SER A 98 1.45 -7.89 -2.67
CA SER A 98 0.10 -7.74 -3.23
C SER A 98 0.08 -8.00 -4.73
N ASP A 99 -1.12 -8.24 -5.28
CA ASP A 99 -1.32 -8.43 -6.72
C ASP A 99 -1.43 -7.10 -7.50
N ALA A 100 -1.28 -5.96 -6.81
CA ALA A 100 -1.47 -4.61 -7.36
C ALA A 100 -0.48 -4.26 -8.49
N VAL A 101 -0.93 -3.49 -9.48
CA VAL A 101 -0.05 -3.00 -10.56
C VAL A 101 1.09 -2.15 -10.03
N ILE A 102 0.85 -1.34 -8.98
CA ILE A 102 1.82 -0.46 -8.35
C ILE A 102 1.71 -0.54 -6.83
N VAL A 103 2.85 -0.54 -6.16
CA VAL A 103 2.95 -0.44 -4.70
C VAL A 103 3.76 0.81 -4.36
N MET A 104 3.19 1.69 -3.54
CA MET A 104 3.79 2.96 -3.13
C MET A 104 4.04 2.94 -1.62
N LEU A 105 5.31 3.08 -1.26
CA LEU A 105 5.77 3.09 0.13
C LEU A 105 6.30 4.48 0.46
N PRO A 106 5.68 5.24 1.37
CA PRO A 106 6.25 6.48 1.87
C PRO A 106 7.61 6.22 2.52
N MET A 107 8.55 7.13 2.31
CA MET A 107 9.91 7.06 2.84
C MET A 107 9.94 6.81 4.36
N GLN A 108 8.98 7.39 5.06
CA GLN A 108 8.85 7.31 6.51
C GLN A 108 8.50 5.91 6.99
N ASP A 109 7.70 5.18 6.22
CA ASP A 109 7.40 3.79 6.50
C ASP A 109 8.60 2.90 6.17
N VAL A 110 9.32 3.19 5.08
CA VAL A 110 10.54 2.45 4.69
C VAL A 110 11.60 2.50 5.78
N ILE A 111 11.82 3.67 6.40
CA ILE A 111 12.83 3.85 7.46
C ILE A 111 12.25 3.74 8.88
N GLY A 112 10.97 3.42 9.02
CA GLY A 112 10.34 3.17 10.32
C GLY A 112 10.21 4.38 11.24
N LEU A 113 9.94 5.57 10.71
CA LEU A 113 9.70 6.76 11.52
C LEU A 113 8.39 6.65 12.31
N LYS A 114 8.38 7.25 13.49
CA LYS A 114 7.20 7.37 14.35
C LYS A 114 6.44 8.66 14.04
N ASP A 115 5.89 9.30 15.05
CA ASP A 115 5.10 10.54 14.97
C ASP A 115 5.84 11.72 14.34
N PHE A 116 7.13 11.89 14.62
CA PHE A 116 7.95 12.94 14.02
C PHE A 116 8.14 12.80 12.50
N GLY A 117 7.76 11.66 11.91
CA GLY A 117 7.78 11.44 10.47
C GLY A 117 6.52 11.93 9.75
N ARG A 118 5.45 12.31 10.47
CA ARG A 118 4.19 12.70 9.85
C ARG A 118 4.35 13.93 8.94
N ILE A 119 3.79 13.86 7.73
CA ILE A 119 3.85 14.96 6.76
C ILE A 119 2.77 15.99 7.04
N ASN A 120 1.52 15.56 7.11
CA ASN A 120 0.38 16.45 7.31
C ASN A 120 -0.58 15.87 8.35
N ASP A 121 -1.18 16.75 9.14
CA ASP A 121 -2.35 16.48 9.96
C ASP A 121 -3.51 17.37 9.52
N PRO A 122 -4.47 16.84 8.73
CA PRO A 122 -5.65 17.59 8.32
C PRO A 122 -6.49 18.10 9.50
N THR A 123 -6.36 17.50 10.69
CA THR A 123 -7.10 17.89 11.89
C THR A 123 -6.45 19.05 12.66
N ASP A 124 -5.18 19.34 12.39
CA ASP A 124 -4.44 20.45 12.99
C ASP A 124 -3.80 21.33 11.89
N PRO A 125 -4.58 22.21 11.26
CA PRO A 125 -4.08 23.07 10.19
C PRO A 125 -3.03 24.09 10.66
N HIS A 126 -2.86 24.28 11.97
CA HIS A 126 -1.89 25.19 12.56
C HIS A 126 -0.63 24.49 13.08
N GLY A 127 -0.55 23.17 12.97
CA GLY A 127 0.62 22.38 13.32
C GLY A 127 1.77 22.50 12.29
N ASP A 128 2.87 21.82 12.57
CA ASP A 128 4.09 21.79 11.73
C ASP A 128 3.93 20.91 10.48
N ASN A 129 2.86 21.12 9.72
CA ASN A 129 2.55 20.38 8.49
C ASN A 129 3.53 20.74 7.36
N TRP A 130 3.83 19.76 6.50
CA TRP A 130 4.70 19.90 5.32
C TRP A 130 6.14 20.30 5.63
N THR A 131 6.57 20.15 6.89
CA THR A 131 7.91 20.56 7.35
C THR A 131 8.93 19.42 7.36
N TRP A 132 8.47 18.17 7.38
CA TRP A 132 9.34 17.01 7.50
C TRP A 132 10.34 16.91 6.35
N LYS A 133 11.59 16.58 6.69
CA LYS A 133 12.68 16.37 5.74
C LYS A 133 13.54 15.20 6.19
N LEU A 134 14.02 14.42 5.23
CA LEU A 134 15.01 13.40 5.50
C LEU A 134 16.30 14.04 5.99
N LYS A 135 16.75 13.66 7.20
CA LYS A 135 17.94 14.24 7.83
C LYS A 135 19.23 13.85 7.10
N ASP A 136 19.36 12.56 6.79
CA ASP A 136 20.48 12.00 6.04
C ASP A 136 20.08 10.64 5.44
N PHE A 137 20.90 10.16 4.50
CA PHE A 137 20.71 8.86 3.83
C PHE A 137 21.52 7.74 4.51
N LYS A 138 21.79 7.80 5.82
CA LYS A 138 22.57 6.72 6.47
C LYS A 138 21.77 5.45 6.68
N VAL A 139 20.49 5.60 7.01
CA VAL A 139 19.59 4.47 7.29
C VAL A 139 19.00 3.91 6.00
N PHE A 140 18.63 4.79 5.07
CA PHE A 140 17.88 4.43 3.86
C PHE A 140 18.55 3.33 2.98
N PRO A 141 19.87 3.34 2.71
CA PRO A 141 20.51 2.30 1.91
C PRO A 141 20.39 0.89 2.52
N ALA A 142 20.51 0.77 3.85
CA ALA A 142 20.36 -0.51 4.52
C ALA A 142 18.93 -1.05 4.43
N GLU A 143 17.93 -0.16 4.46
CA GLU A 143 16.53 -0.54 4.26
C GLU A 143 16.25 -0.95 2.80
N LEU A 144 16.95 -0.35 1.83
CA LEU A 144 16.84 -0.73 0.42
C LEU A 144 17.37 -2.14 0.15
N ASP A 145 18.48 -2.56 0.77
CA ASP A 145 19.00 -3.92 0.60
C ASP A 145 17.96 -4.96 1.05
N LYS A 146 17.30 -4.70 2.18
CA LYS A 146 16.20 -5.53 2.69
C LYS A 146 14.98 -5.53 1.74
N ILE A 147 14.58 -4.36 1.25
CA ILE A 147 13.44 -4.24 0.31
C ILE A 147 13.76 -4.90 -1.03
N HIS A 148 15.03 -4.88 -1.46
CA HIS A 148 15.47 -5.52 -2.69
C HIS A 148 15.16 -7.02 -2.70
N GLU A 149 15.42 -7.71 -1.60
CA GLU A 149 15.06 -9.13 -1.42
C GLU A 149 13.54 -9.33 -1.57
N TRP A 150 12.72 -8.50 -0.92
CA TRP A 150 11.26 -8.59 -1.03
C TRP A 150 10.75 -8.32 -2.45
N LEU A 151 11.34 -7.34 -3.14
CA LEU A 151 11.01 -7.06 -4.54
C LEU A 151 11.39 -8.21 -5.46
N GLN A 152 12.50 -8.90 -5.18
CA GLN A 152 12.92 -10.07 -5.93
C GLN A 152 11.91 -11.21 -5.77
N ASP A 153 11.58 -11.55 -4.53
CA ASP A 153 10.67 -12.64 -4.20
C ASP A 153 9.25 -12.39 -4.74
N ALA A 154 8.78 -11.14 -4.69
CA ALA A 154 7.48 -10.75 -5.21
C ALA A 154 7.44 -10.60 -6.74
N GLY A 155 8.55 -10.78 -7.46
CA GLY A 155 8.62 -10.58 -8.92
C GLY A 155 8.34 -9.13 -9.32
N ARG A 156 8.90 -8.18 -8.57
CA ARG A 156 8.80 -6.72 -8.79
C ARG A 156 10.15 -6.06 -9.11
N LEU A 157 11.23 -6.83 -9.24
CA LEU A 157 12.48 -6.36 -9.83
C LEU A 157 12.31 -6.19 -11.35
N GLY A 158 11.97 -4.97 -11.76
CA GLY A 158 11.85 -4.57 -13.16
C GLY A 158 12.48 -3.20 -13.40
N ASP A 159 12.28 -2.68 -14.59
CA ASP A 159 12.74 -1.34 -15.03
C ASP A 159 11.92 -0.17 -14.44
N GLY A 160 11.05 -0.45 -13.46
CA GLY A 160 10.14 0.53 -12.86
C GLY A 160 8.82 0.69 -13.62
N ALA A 161 8.57 -0.09 -14.68
CA ALA A 161 7.26 -0.13 -15.31
C ALA A 161 6.21 -0.78 -14.38
N PRO A 162 4.95 -0.31 -14.40
CA PRO A 162 3.85 -0.99 -13.71
C PRO A 162 3.78 -2.46 -14.15
N ARG A 163 3.39 -3.36 -13.25
CA ARG A 163 3.09 -4.74 -13.64
C ARG A 163 2.02 -4.70 -14.73
N LYS A 164 2.23 -5.41 -15.84
CA LYS A 164 1.25 -5.47 -16.93
C LYS A 164 -0.04 -6.05 -16.35
N GLN A 165 -1.18 -5.43 -16.68
CA GLN A 165 -2.48 -6.05 -16.47
C GLN A 165 -2.45 -7.42 -17.16
N ALA A 166 -2.96 -8.46 -16.49
CA ALA A 166 -3.28 -9.69 -17.20
C ALA A 166 -4.27 -9.28 -18.30
N ALA A 167 -3.86 -9.38 -19.56
CA ALA A 167 -4.79 -9.19 -20.65
C ALA A 167 -5.92 -10.19 -20.42
N GLU A 168 -7.17 -9.73 -20.37
CA GLU A 168 -8.29 -10.63 -20.55
C GLU A 168 -8.02 -11.36 -21.88
N ASP A 169 -7.95 -12.68 -21.81
CA ASP A 169 -7.79 -13.51 -22.99
C ASP A 169 -8.92 -13.13 -23.98
N GLU A 170 -8.59 -12.37 -25.02
CA GLU A 170 -9.36 -12.30 -26.26
C GLU A 170 -9.27 -13.67 -26.91
N ASN A 171 -9.99 -14.63 -26.34
CA ASN A 171 -10.21 -15.94 -26.93
C ASN A 171 -11.60 -16.42 -26.50
N SER A 172 -12.62 -15.83 -27.11
CA SER A 172 -13.87 -16.53 -27.41
C SER A 172 -14.19 -16.29 -28.89
N ASP A 173 -13.59 -17.16 -29.70
CA ASP A 173 -14.08 -17.74 -30.94
C ASP A 173 -14.88 -16.85 -31.90
N SER A 174 -14.20 -16.58 -33.02
CA SER A 174 -14.78 -16.73 -34.35
C SER A 174 -15.38 -18.13 -34.53
N GLU A 175 -16.71 -18.20 -34.69
CA GLU A 175 -17.53 -19.24 -35.36
C GLU A 175 -18.99 -18.83 -34.99
N ASP A 176 -19.81 -18.24 -35.84
CA ASP A 176 -20.37 -18.84 -37.05
C ASP A 176 -20.65 -17.79 -38.14
N GLU A 177 -20.00 -17.94 -39.30
CA GLU A 177 -20.54 -17.57 -40.60
C GLU A 177 -21.36 -18.76 -41.14
N GLU A 178 -22.57 -18.44 -41.63
CA GLU A 178 -23.55 -19.20 -42.45
C GLU A 178 -24.91 -19.55 -41.81
#